data_AF-A8TC67-F1
#
_entry.id   AF-A8TC67-F1
#
_cell.length_a   1.000
_cell.length_b   1.000
_cell.length_c   1.000
_cell.angle_alpha   90.00
_cell.angle_beta   90.00
_cell.angle_gamma   90.00
#
_symmetry.space_group_name_H-M   'P 1'
#
loop_
_entity.id
_entity.type
_entity.pdbx_description
1 polymer ?
#
loop_
_entity_poly.entity_id
_entity_poly.type
_entity_poly.pdbx_seq_one_letter_code
_entity_poly.pdbx_strand_id
1 'polypeptide(L)' 'MIPELALNVITREEHNISRKQISDNALKVLYRLNGAGFDAFL' A
#
# COMPACT_ATOMS: atom_id res chain seq x y z
N MET A 1 6.87 -26.80 16.03
CA MET A 1 5.54 -26.14 15.95
C MET A 1 5.74 -24.94 15.03
N ILE A 2 5.21 -24.99 13.81
CA ILE A 2 5.30 -23.89 12.86
C ILE A 2 4.20 -22.89 13.27
N PRO A 3 4.52 -21.62 13.52
CA PRO A 3 3.48 -20.66 13.89
C PRO A 3 2.50 -20.50 12.73
N GLU A 4 1.22 -20.49 13.05
CA GLU A 4 0.15 -20.13 12.12
C GLU A 4 0.42 -18.71 11.62
N LEU A 5 0.69 -18.55 10.32
CA LEU A 5 0.85 -17.25 9.70
C LEU A 5 -0.54 -16.60 9.57
N ALA A 6 -1.00 -15.95 10.63
CA ALA A 6 -2.17 -15.10 10.59
C ALA A 6 -1.87 -13.82 9.79
N LEU A 7 -2.75 -13.45 8.87
CA LEU A 7 -2.65 -12.21 8.09
C LEU A 7 -2.82 -11.01 9.03
N ASN A 8 -1.73 -10.27 9.27
CA ASN A 8 -1.76 -9.05 10.08
C ASN A 8 -1.94 -7.82 9.19
N VAL A 9 -3.17 -7.31 9.11
CA VAL A 9 -3.49 -6.09 8.35
C VAL A 9 -3.40 -4.88 9.27
N ILE A 10 -2.35 -4.07 9.09
CA ILE A 10 -2.15 -2.83 9.85
C ILE A 10 -2.94 -1.66 9.27
N THR A 11 -3.55 -0.87 10.14
CA THR A 11 -4.36 0.30 9.75
C THR A 11 -3.47 1.46 9.30
N ARG A 12 -3.98 2.39 8.49
CA ARG A 12 -3.16 3.47 7.89
C ARG A 12 -2.40 4.32 8.92
N GLU A 13 -2.94 4.45 10.12
CA GLU A 13 -2.35 5.20 11.24
C GLU A 13 -1.05 4.53 11.75
N GLU A 14 -0.97 3.21 11.63
CA GLU A 14 0.20 2.40 12.04
C GLU A 14 1.25 2.28 10.94
N HIS A 15 0.99 2.82 9.75
CA HIS A 15 1.96 2.82 8.67
C HIS A 15 3.00 3.91 8.93
N ASN A 16 4.24 3.50 9.18
CA ASN A 16 5.37 4.38 9.50
C ASN A 16 5.83 5.29 8.33
N ILE A 17 5.12 5.25 7.19
CA ILE A 17 5.40 6.03 5.98
C ILE A 17 4.21 6.95 5.71
N SER A 18 4.45 8.25 5.68
CA SER A 18 3.46 9.24 5.26
C SER A 18 3.33 9.26 3.72
N ARG A 19 2.14 9.57 3.19
CA ARG A 19 1.98 9.88 1.75
C ARG A 19 2.89 11.03 1.31
N LYS A 20 3.25 11.95 2.22
CA LYS A 20 4.20 13.04 1.96
C LYS A 20 5.62 12.56 1.65
N GLN A 21 5.97 11.34 2.06
CA GLN A 21 7.27 10.73 1.79
C GLN A 21 7.27 9.90 0.50
N ILE A 22 6.10 9.74 -0.15
CA ILE A 22 5.96 9.04 -1.41
C ILE A 22 6.07 10.09 -2.52
N SER A 23 6.86 9.79 -3.56
CA SER A 23 7.00 10.71 -4.69
C SER A 23 5.67 10.89 -5.43
N ASP A 24 5.39 12.12 -5.89
CA ASP A 24 4.18 12.43 -6.64
C ASP A 24 4.04 11.58 -7.90
N ASN A 25 5.16 11.19 -8.52
CA ASN A 25 5.18 10.33 -9.69
C ASN A 25 4.71 8.91 -9.35
N ALA A 26 5.14 8.35 -8.21
CA ALA A 26 4.67 7.04 -7.77
C ALA A 26 3.16 7.05 -7.48
N LEU A 27 2.65 8.09 -6.82
CA LEU A 27 1.22 8.26 -6.59
C LEU A 27 0.43 8.34 -7.91
N LYS A 28 0.94 9.08 -8.91
CA LYS A 28 0.30 9.16 -10.25
C LYS A 28 0.23 7.80 -10.93
N VAL A 29 1.27 6.97 -10.82
CA VAL A 29 1.27 5.62 -11.39
C VAL A 29 0.22 4.75 -10.72
N LEU A 30 0.14 4.76 -9.38
CA LEU A 30 -0.88 4.02 -8.64
C LEU A 30 -2.30 4.40 -9.08
N TYR A 31 -2.59 5.70 -9.16
CA TYR A 31 -3.93 6.15 -9.57
C TYR A 31 -4.28 5.74 -11.00
N ARG A 32 -3.31 5.75 -11.92
CA ARG A 32 -3.53 5.29 -13.31
C ARG A 32 -3.84 3.80 -13.38
N LEU A 33 -3.11 2.98 -12.63
CA LEU A 33 -3.35 1.54 -12.57
C LEU A 33 -4.72 1.24 -11.97
N ASN A 34 -5.05 1.89 -10.85
CA ASN A 34 -6.35 1.72 -10.20
C ASN A 34 -7.51 2.16 -11.10
N GLY A 35 -7.38 3.30 -11.78
CA GLY A 35 -8.38 3.78 -12.74
C GLY A 35 -8.52 2.89 -13.99
N ALA A 36 -7.52 2.07 -14.31
CA ALA A 36 -7.57 1.08 -15.37
C ALA A 36 -8.10 -0.29 -14.90
N GLY A 37 -8.52 -0.42 -13.64
CA GLY A 37 -9.10 -1.65 -13.08
C GLY A 37 -8.08 -2.64 -12.54
N PHE A 38 -6.83 -2.22 -12.31
CA PHE A 38 -5.80 -3.07 -11.72
C PHE A 38 -5.64 -2.79 -10.23
N ASP A 39 -5.36 -3.85 -9.48
CA ASP A 39 -4.87 -3.72 -8.11
C ASP A 39 -3.47 -3.09 -8.10
N ALA A 40 -3.29 -2.05 -7.28
CA ALA A 40 -2.05 -1.28 -7.22
C ALA A 40 -1.73 -0.91 -5.77
N PHE A 41 -0.52 -1.28 -5.32
CA PHE A 41 -0.07 -1.16 -3.93
C PHE A 41 1.35 -0.59 -3.86
N LEU A 42 1.72 -0.04 -2.71
CA LEU A 42 3.03 0.57 -2.42
C LEU A 42 3.54 0.06 -1.08
#